data_AF-A0A3D9V6Q8-F1
#
_entry.id   AF-A0A3D9V6Q8-F1
#
_cell.length_a   1.000
_cell.length_b   1.000
_cell.length_c   1.000
_cell.angle_alpha   90.00
_cell.angle_beta   90.00
_cell.angle_gamma   90.00
#
_symmetry.space_group_name_H-M   'P 1'
#
loop_
_entity.id
_entity.type
_entity.pdbx_description
1 polymer ?
#
loop_
_entity_poly.entity_id
_entity_poly.type
_entity_poly.pdbx_seq_one_letter_code
_entity_poly.pdbx_strand_id
1 'polypeptide(L)'
;MGFVYLMLMTLCGLMLWMLISPGSFWRKTAAWQYKNPEANEPSDAAYTTMRVFGGIFLVVFIGLWIHIASSVDRLGARSAGQAVPGVPGRE
;
A
#
# COMPACT_ATOMS: atom_id res chain seq x y z
N MET A 1 -1.90 5.83 -13.55
CA MET A 1 -1.11 6.12 -12.34
C MET A 1 -1.98 6.51 -11.14
N GLY A 2 -2.94 7.44 -11.28
CA GLY A 2 -3.84 7.83 -10.17
C GLY A 2 -4.53 6.66 -9.46
N PHE A 3 -5.04 5.68 -10.20
CA PHE A 3 -5.64 4.46 -9.64
C PHE A 3 -4.69 3.67 -8.72
N VAL A 4 -3.40 3.54 -9.10
CA VAL A 4 -2.40 2.83 -8.28
C VAL A 4 -2.16 3.56 -6.97
N TYR A 5 -2.06 4.89 -6.99
CA TYR A 5 -1.92 5.69 -5.77
C TYR A 5 -3.14 5.60 -4.86
N LEU A 6 -4.36 5.62 -5.44
CA LEU A 6 -5.59 5.42 -4.66
C LEU A 6 -5.60 4.03 -4.00
N MET A 7 -5.24 2.99 -4.76
CA MET A 7 -5.16 1.62 -4.24
C MET A 7 -4.14 1.52 -3.09
N LEU A 8 -2.93 2.06 -3.26
CA LEU A 8 -1.89 2.08 -2.22
C LEU A 8 -2.35 2.85 -0.97
N MET A 9 -3.03 3.98 -1.15
CA MET A 9 -3.56 4.78 -0.04
C MET A 9 -4.62 4.01 0.75
N THR A 10 -5.56 3.34 0.06
CA THR A 10 -6.57 2.49 0.70
C THR A 10 -5.92 1.33 1.46
N LEU A 11 -4.94 0.66 0.86
CA LEU A 11 -4.23 -0.46 1.50
C LEU A 11 -3.45 0.00 2.74
N CYS A 12 -2.75 1.15 2.69
CA CYS A 12 -2.10 1.73 3.86
C CYS A 12 -3.11 2.03 4.98
N GLY A 13 -4.28 2.56 4.65
CA GLY A 13 -5.37 2.80 5.61
C GLY A 13 -5.85 1.51 6.29
N LEU A 14 -6.01 0.42 5.53
CA LEU A 14 -6.39 -0.89 6.07
C LEU A 14 -5.31 -1.46 6.99
N MET A 15 -4.03 -1.33 6.62
CA MET A 15 -2.92 -1.79 7.45
C MET A 15 -2.81 -0.99 8.76
N LEU A 16 -3.00 0.33 8.68
CA LEU A 16 -3.08 1.19 9.87
C LEU A 16 -4.24 0.80 10.78
N TRP A 17 -5.41 0.51 10.22
CA TRP A 17 -6.55 0.09 11.02
C TRP A 17 -6.31 -1.27 11.68
N MET A 18 -5.74 -2.24 10.96
CA MET A 18 -5.30 -3.53 11.51
C MET A 18 -4.28 -3.36 12.64
N LEU A 19 -3.34 -2.40 12.51
CA LEU A 19 -2.33 -2.10 13.52
C LEU A 19 -2.93 -1.48 14.79
N ILE A 20 -3.85 -0.52 14.66
CA ILE A 20 -4.45 0.19 15.79
C ILE A 20 -5.50 -0.69 16.49
N SER A 21 -6.43 -1.26 15.72
CA SER A 21 -7.59 -1.98 16.24
C SER A 21 -7.81 -3.29 15.47
N PRO A 22 -6.98 -4.32 15.72
CA PRO A 22 -7.06 -5.60 15.01
C PRO A 22 -8.38 -6.34 15.26
N GLY A 23 -9.00 -6.18 16.44
CA GLY A 23 -10.30 -6.77 16.76
C GLY A 23 -11.46 -6.15 15.96
N SER A 24 -11.50 -4.82 15.86
CA SER A 24 -12.48 -4.12 15.01
C SER A 24 -12.28 -4.46 13.54
N PHE A 25 -11.02 -4.56 13.09
CA PHE A 25 -10.68 -4.99 11.75
C PHE A 25 -11.20 -6.40 11.46
N TRP A 26 -10.82 -7.39 12.27
CA TRP A 26 -11.25 -8.78 12.12
C TRP A 26 -12.78 -8.91 12.15
N ARG A 27 -13.45 -8.21 13.08
CA ARG A 27 -14.91 -8.27 13.21
C ARG A 27 -15.65 -7.76 11.97
N LYS A 28 -15.06 -6.82 11.22
CA LYS A 28 -15.68 -6.27 10.01
C LYS A 28 -15.24 -6.99 8.72
N THR A 29 -14.08 -7.62 8.69
CA THR A 29 -13.51 -8.20 7.46
C THR A 29 -13.53 -9.72 7.41
N ALA A 30 -13.51 -10.40 8.56
CA ALA A 30 -13.32 -11.85 8.65
C ALA A 30 -14.40 -12.54 9.48
N ALA A 31 -14.99 -11.89 10.49
CA ALA A 31 -15.93 -12.55 11.41
C ALA A 31 -17.18 -13.13 10.74
N TRP A 32 -17.65 -12.54 9.65
CA TRP A 32 -18.84 -12.98 8.92
C TRP A 32 -18.71 -14.40 8.33
N GLN A 33 -17.48 -14.91 8.19
CA GLN A 33 -17.26 -16.27 7.69
C GLN A 33 -17.58 -17.35 8.75
N TYR A 34 -17.69 -16.96 10.03
CA TYR A 34 -17.93 -17.88 11.14
C TYR A 34 -19.41 -17.91 11.53
N LYS A 35 -19.94 -19.13 11.76
CA LYS A 35 -21.31 -19.31 12.27
C LYS A 35 -21.49 -18.74 13.68
N ASN A 36 -20.46 -18.81 14.51
CA ASN A 36 -20.41 -18.19 15.84
C ASN A 36 -19.14 -17.32 15.96
N PRO A 37 -19.21 -16.02 15.61
CA PRO A 37 -18.06 -15.14 15.65
C PRO A 37 -17.43 -15.00 17.03
N GLU A 38 -18.21 -14.97 18.10
CA GLU A 38 -17.69 -14.77 19.46
C GLU A 38 -16.83 -15.96 19.93
N ALA A 39 -17.22 -17.19 19.55
CA ALA A 39 -16.44 -18.39 19.86
C ALA A 39 -15.19 -18.54 18.98
N ASN A 40 -15.12 -17.83 17.85
CA ASN A 40 -14.01 -17.86 16.89
C ASN A 40 -13.16 -16.58 16.92
N GLU A 41 -13.34 -15.73 17.92
CA GLU A 41 -12.54 -14.52 18.07
C GLU A 41 -11.06 -14.87 18.23
N PRO A 42 -10.15 -14.22 17.48
CA PRO A 42 -8.72 -14.42 17.63
C PRO A 42 -8.25 -14.17 19.05
N SER A 43 -7.28 -14.97 19.50
CA SER A 43 -6.64 -14.74 20.79
C SER A 43 -5.80 -13.45 20.80
N ASP A 44 -5.42 -12.97 21.99
CA ASP A 44 -4.54 -11.80 22.14
C ASP A 44 -3.19 -11.96 21.41
N ALA A 45 -2.64 -13.17 21.41
CA ALA A 45 -1.41 -13.47 20.68
C ALA A 45 -1.62 -13.38 19.16
N ALA A 46 -2.78 -13.83 18.66
CA ALA A 46 -3.14 -13.69 17.26
C ALA A 46 -3.35 -12.21 16.90
N TYR A 47 -3.98 -11.41 17.76
CA TYR A 47 -4.11 -9.97 17.53
C TYR A 47 -2.76 -9.23 17.57
N THR A 48 -1.86 -9.62 18.45
CA THR A 48 -0.48 -9.11 18.44
C THR A 48 0.22 -9.43 17.13
N THR A 49 0.06 -10.66 16.64
CA THR A 49 0.60 -11.10 15.36
C THR A 49 0.01 -10.30 14.19
N MET A 50 -1.30 -10.04 14.20
CA MET A 50 -1.95 -9.17 13.22
C MET A 50 -1.36 -7.76 13.21
N ARG A 51 -1.11 -7.18 14.40
CA ARG A 51 -0.45 -5.86 14.50
C ARG A 51 0.95 -5.88 13.91
N VAL A 52 1.75 -6.89 14.24
CA VAL A 52 3.13 -7.03 13.72
C VAL A 52 3.11 -7.10 12.20
N PHE A 53 2.28 -7.96 11.61
CA PHE A 53 2.15 -8.05 10.15
C PHE A 53 1.63 -6.76 9.53
N GLY A 54 0.60 -6.13 10.11
CA GLY A 54 0.09 -4.84 9.66
C GLY A 54 1.18 -3.76 9.64
N GLY A 55 2.03 -3.71 10.67
CA GLY A 55 3.18 -2.80 10.74
C GLY A 55 4.24 -3.09 9.68
N ILE A 56 4.64 -4.36 9.51
CA ILE A 56 5.60 -4.76 8.48
C ILE A 56 5.09 -4.39 7.08
N PHE A 57 3.85 -4.76 6.76
CA PHE A 57 3.26 -4.46 5.45
C PHE A 57 3.14 -2.95 5.21
N LEU A 58 2.77 -2.17 6.23
CA LEU A 58 2.72 -0.72 6.11
C LEU A 58 4.07 -0.12 5.71
N VAL A 59 5.17 -0.55 6.36
CA VAL A 59 6.52 -0.07 6.03
C VAL A 59 6.90 -0.45 4.60
N VAL A 60 6.67 -1.70 4.20
CA VAL A 60 6.94 -2.17 2.83
C VAL A 60 6.17 -1.37 1.79
N PHE A 61 4.89 -1.09 2.04
CA PHE A 61 4.03 -0.36 1.11
C PHE A 61 4.43 1.12 0.98
N ILE A 62 4.84 1.77 2.07
CA ILE A 62 5.40 3.12 2.03
C ILE A 62 6.68 3.14 1.19
N GLY A 63 7.58 2.18 1.41
CA GLY A 63 8.80 2.04 0.60
C GLY A 63 8.52 1.84 -0.89
N LEU A 64 7.54 0.98 -1.22
CA LEU A 64 7.10 0.76 -2.59
C LEU A 64 6.52 2.04 -3.21
N TRP A 65 5.72 2.79 -2.46
CA TRP A 65 5.15 4.05 -2.92
C TRP A 65 6.26 5.05 -3.30
N ILE A 66 7.24 5.25 -2.42
CA ILE A 66 8.40 6.13 -2.67
C ILE A 66 9.17 5.65 -3.91
N HIS A 67 9.40 4.33 -4.02
CA HIS A 67 10.11 3.75 -5.15
C HIS A 67 9.39 4.00 -6.48
N ILE A 68 8.07 3.80 -6.53
CA ILE A 68 7.25 4.04 -7.73
C ILE A 68 7.24 5.53 -8.07
N ALA A 69 6.99 6.41 -7.11
CA ALA A 69 6.98 7.86 -7.32
C ALA A 69 8.31 8.34 -7.91
N SER A 70 9.43 7.96 -7.29
CA SER A 70 10.76 8.32 -7.78
C SER A 70 11.06 7.73 -9.17
N SER A 71 10.52 6.56 -9.50
CA SER A 71 10.67 5.95 -10.82
C SER A 71 9.93 6.74 -11.90
N VAL A 72 8.73 7.22 -11.59
CA VAL A 72 7.95 8.08 -12.50
C VAL A 72 8.69 9.40 -12.74
N ASP A 73 9.23 10.03 -11.69
CA ASP A 73 10.01 11.28 -11.83
C ASP A 73 11.23 11.08 -12.73
N ARG A 74 11.98 9.98 -12.53
CA ARG A 74 13.13 9.61 -13.36
C ARG A 74 12.74 9.40 -14.83
N LEU A 75 11.60 8.76 -15.09
CA LEU A 75 11.11 8.57 -16.45
C LEU A 75 10.71 9.89 -17.10
N GLY A 76 10.03 10.77 -16.37
CA GLY A 76 9.69 12.12 -16.85
C GLY A 76 10.94 12.93 -17.22
N ALA A 77 11.96 12.92 -16.36
CA ALA A 77 13.23 13.61 -16.61
C ALA A 77 13.97 13.07 -17.84
N ARG A 78 13.98 11.74 -18.04
CA ARG A 78 14.56 11.11 -19.24
C ARG A 78 13.84 11.52 -20.52
N SER A 79 12.51 11.51 -20.51
CA SER A 79 11.69 11.92 -21.66
C SER A 79 11.92 13.40 -22.02
N ALA A 80 12.01 14.27 -21.02
CA ALA A 80 12.30 15.70 -21.23
C ALA A 80 13.72 15.94 -21.73
N GLY A 81 14.71 15.16 -21.25
CA GLY A 81 16.09 15.24 -21.71
C GLY A 81 16.32 14.67 -23.12
N GLN A 82 15.47 13.75 -23.59
CA GLN A 82 15.47 13.26 -24.98
C GLN A 82 14.76 14.20 -25.95
N ALA A 83 13.92 15.10 -25.46
CA ALA A 83 13.37 16.20 -26.25
C ALA A 83 14.45 17.28 -26.46
N VAL A 84 15.53 16.96 -27.17
CA VAL A 84 16.55 17.95 -27.54
C VAL A 84 16.09 18.72 -28.79
N PRO A 85 16.08 20.07 -28.75
CA PRO A 85 15.84 20.93 -29.89
C PRO A 85 17.09 21.00 -30.78
N GLY A 86 16.95 20.64 -32.05
CA GLY A 86 18.03 20.81 -33.02
C GLY A 86 18.28 19.58 -33.86
N VAL A 87 17.59 19.50 -34.99
CA VAL A 87 18.20 18.99 -36.21
C VAL A 87 18.51 20.24 -37.06
N PRO A 88 19.71 20.84 -36.97
CA PRO A 88 20.15 21.79 -37.98
C PRO A 88 20.65 21.01 -39.20
N GLY A 89 20.05 21.32 -40.35
CA GLY A 89 20.62 21.11 -41.69
C GLY A 89 20.90 19.66 -42.12
N ARG A 90 20.04 19.13 -42.98
CA ARG A 90 20.54 18.39 -44.15
C ARG A 90 20.19 19.20 -45.40
N GLU A 91 21.24 19.86 -45.89
CA GLU A 91 21.64 20.04 -47.30
C GLU A 91 20.56 20.41 -48.32
#